data_AF-A0A256HTH4-F1
#
_entry.id   AF-A0A256HTH4-F1
#
_cell.length_a   1.000
_cell.length_b   1.000
_cell.length_c   1.000
_cell.angle_alpha   90.00
_cell.angle_beta   90.00
_cell.angle_gamma   90.00
#
_symmetry.space_group_name_H-M   'P 1'
#
loop_
_entity.id
_entity.type
_entity.pdbx_description
1 polymer ?
#
loop_
_entity_poly.entity_id
_entity_poly.type
_entity_poly.pdbx_seq_one_letter_code
_entity_poly.pdbx_strand_id
1 'polypeptide(L)' 'MDRRRPGLGVRSRDRRRTDAVERVAVPDVPIPYARPMEDEVIPDAGDIEERVRAVLSAE' A
#
# COMPACT_ATOMS: atom_id res chain seq x y z
N MET A 1 -37.60 -3.02 -19.17
CA MET A 1 -36.23 -3.51 -19.37
C MET A 1 -35.27 -2.47 -18.80
N ASP A 2 -34.79 -2.68 -17.59
CA ASP A 2 -33.87 -1.78 -16.87
C ASP A 2 -32.47 -2.39 -16.91
N ARG A 3 -31.52 -1.75 -17.59
CA ARG A 3 -30.12 -2.19 -17.67
C ARG A 3 -29.31 -1.55 -16.53
N ARG A 4 -29.53 -2.00 -15.29
CA ARG A 4 -28.60 -1.73 -14.19
C ARG A 4 -27.40 -2.67 -14.33
N ARG A 5 -26.30 -2.15 -14.89
CA ARG A 5 -24.98 -2.80 -14.79
C ARG A 5 -24.67 -3.01 -13.30
N PRO A 6 -24.27 -4.20 -12.85
CA PRO A 6 -23.80 -4.38 -11.49
C PRO A 6 -22.47 -3.62 -11.38
N GLY A 7 -22.55 -2.37 -10.94
CA GLY A 7 -21.38 -1.62 -10.51
C GLY A 7 -20.68 -2.46 -9.44
N LEU A 8 -19.39 -2.72 -9.68
CA LEU A 8 -18.50 -3.39 -8.75
C LEU A 8 -18.39 -2.51 -7.49
N GLY A 9 -19.38 -2.62 -6.61
CA GLY A 9 -19.38 -1.92 -5.34
C GLY A 9 -18.22 -2.45 -4.52
N VAL A 10 -17.18 -1.63 -4.33
CA VAL A 10 -16.12 -1.87 -3.36
C VAL A 10 -16.80 -1.97 -2.01
N ARG A 11 -17.13 -3.20 -1.57
CA ARG A 11 -17.71 -3.45 -0.26
C ARG A 11 -16.65 -3.04 0.76
N SER A 12 -16.86 -1.95 1.49
CA SER A 12 -16.02 -1.62 2.64
C SER A 12 -16.35 -2.61 3.77
N ARG A 13 -15.87 -3.84 3.66
CA ARG A 13 -15.79 -4.73 4.81
C ARG A 13 -14.66 -4.17 5.67
N ASP A 14 -15.07 -3.54 6.76
CA ASP A 14 -14.26 -3.15 7.91
C ASP A 14 -12.84 -2.63 7.60
N ARG A 15 -12.76 -1.40 7.06
CA ARG A 15 -11.49 -0.69 6.84
C ARG A 15 -10.77 -0.28 8.14
N ARG A 16 -11.32 -0.58 9.32
CA ARG A 16 -10.86 0.01 10.59
C ARG A 16 -9.96 -0.87 11.42
N ARG A 17 -9.72 -2.13 11.05
CA ARG A 17 -8.87 -3.02 11.82
C ARG A 17 -7.49 -3.17 11.17
N THR A 18 -6.63 -2.19 11.41
CA THR A 18 -5.24 -2.15 10.92
C THR A 18 -4.21 -2.57 11.96
N ASP A 19 -4.64 -2.92 13.18
CA ASP A 19 -3.74 -3.16 14.31
C ASP A 19 -2.77 -4.34 14.08
N ALA A 20 -3.09 -5.22 13.12
CA ALA A 20 -2.26 -6.36 12.72
C ALA A 20 -1.61 -6.18 11.33
N VAL A 21 -1.72 -5.00 10.73
CA VAL A 21 -1.22 -4.75 9.36
C VAL A 21 0.14 -4.08 9.44
N GLU A 22 1.15 -4.71 8.84
CA GLU A 22 2.45 -4.08 8.64
C GLU A 22 2.38 -3.05 7.50
N ARG A 23 3.06 -1.90 7.68
CA ARG A 23 3.01 -0.77 6.74
C ARG A 23 4.37 -0.53 6.11
N VAL A 24 4.38 -0.38 4.79
CA VAL A 24 5.48 0.21 4.04
C VAL A 24 5.09 1.66 3.74
N ALA A 25 5.94 2.61 4.10
CA ALA A 25 5.63 4.03 4.01
C ALA A 25 6.88 4.87 3.76
N VAL A 26 6.66 6.07 3.23
CA VAL A 26 7.68 7.12 3.15
C VAL A 26 8.10 7.51 4.58
N PRO A 27 9.40 7.75 4.85
CA PRO A 27 9.85 8.21 6.16
C PRO A 27 9.26 9.58 6.51
N ASP A 28 9.18 9.88 7.82
CA ASP A 28 8.62 11.14 8.33
C ASP A 28 9.65 12.28 8.25
N VAL A 29 10.10 12.56 7.03
CA VAL A 29 11.01 13.65 6.68
C VAL A 29 10.52 14.28 5.38
N PRO A 30 10.86 15.55 5.10
CA PRO A 30 10.50 16.18 3.84
C PRO A 30 11.04 15.40 2.64
N ILE A 31 10.21 15.23 1.61
CA ILE A 31 10.64 14.61 0.35
C ILE A 31 11.58 15.59 -0.39
N PRO A 32 12.78 15.16 -0.79
CA PRO A 32 13.68 15.98 -1.59
C PRO A 32 13.08 16.37 -2.95
N TYR A 33 13.42 17.56 -3.45
CA TYR A 33 12.90 18.03 -4.74
C TYR A 33 13.52 17.31 -5.95
N ALA A 34 14.79 16.91 -5.85
CA ALA A 34 15.51 16.30 -6.96
C ALA A 34 15.04 14.86 -7.16
N ARG A 35 14.60 14.51 -8.38
CA ARG A 35 14.12 13.16 -8.74
C ARG A 35 15.03 12.02 -8.26
N PRO A 36 16.36 12.04 -8.47
CA PRO A 36 17.22 10.97 -7.96
C PRO A 36 17.16 10.79 -6.44
N MET A 37 16.94 11.86 -5.68
CA MET A 37 16.81 11.83 -4.21
C MET A 37 15.39 11.51 -3.76
N GLU A 38 14.37 11.76 -4.60
CA GLU A 38 13.00 11.29 -4.40
C GLU A 38 12.96 9.76 -4.47
N ASP A 39 13.63 9.18 -5.47
CA ASP A 39 13.72 7.74 -5.68
C ASP A 39 14.42 7.01 -4.50
N GLU A 40 15.27 7.70 -3.73
CA GLU A 40 15.89 7.17 -2.51
C GLU A 40 14.95 7.15 -1.29
N VAL A 41 13.86 7.93 -1.31
CA VAL A 41 12.99 8.17 -0.16
C VAL A 41 11.62 7.52 -0.34
N ILE A 42 11.13 7.43 -1.57
CA ILE A 42 9.85 6.81 -1.90
C ILE A 42 10.06 5.30 -2.08
N PRO A 43 9.37 4.45 -1.28
CA PRO A 43 9.46 3.01 -1.47
C PRO A 43 8.98 2.58 -2.85
N ASP A 44 9.67 1.62 -3.45
CA ASP A 44 9.34 1.07 -4.76
C ASP A 44 8.65 -0.31 -4.65
N ALA A 45 8.48 -0.97 -5.80
CA ALA A 45 7.86 -2.28 -5.84
C ALA A 45 8.68 -3.36 -5.10
N GLY A 46 10.02 -3.28 -5.15
CA GLY A 46 10.92 -4.19 -4.46
C GLY A 46 10.75 -4.14 -2.95
N ASP A 47 10.59 -2.93 -2.38
CA ASP A 47 10.32 -2.77 -0.95
C ASP A 47 9.01 -3.46 -0.52
N ILE A 48 7.98 -3.36 -1.36
CA ILE A 48 6.68 -4.00 -1.12
C ILE A 48 6.83 -5.53 -1.22
N GLU A 49 7.49 -6.03 -2.24
CA GLU A 49 7.70 -7.47 -2.47
C GLU A 49 8.49 -8.12 -1.33
N GLU A 50 9.59 -7.48 -0.91
CA GLU A 50 10.39 -7.92 0.23
C GLU A 50 9.52 -8.04 1.47
N ARG A 51 8.72 -7.00 1.74
CA ARG A 51 7.94 -6.97 2.97
C ARG A 51 6.78 -7.97 2.98
N VAL A 52 6.11 -8.16 1.85
CA VAL A 52 5.10 -9.22 1.70
C VAL A 52 5.73 -10.59 1.95
N ARG A 53 6.91 -10.86 1.38
CA ARG A 53 7.60 -12.14 1.61
C ARG A 53 7.97 -12.34 3.07
N ALA A 54 8.43 -11.29 3.75
CA ALA A 54 8.76 -11.34 5.18
C ALA A 54 7.53 -11.69 6.03
N VAL A 55 6.38 -11.05 5.78
CA VAL A 55 5.12 -11.34 6.50
C VAL A 55 4.69 -12.79 6.30
N LEU A 56 4.70 -13.29 5.05
CA LEU A 56 4.29 -14.66 4.73
C LEU A 56 5.24 -15.73 5.28
N SER A 57 6.49 -15.38 5.56
CA SER A 57 7.50 -16.32 6.07
C SER A 57 7.62 -16.30 7.59
N ALA A 58 6.95 -15.36 8.27
CA ALA A 58 6.92 -15.23 9.72
C ALA A 58 5.79 -16.06 10.37
N GLU A 59 4.99 -16.77 9.56
CA GLU A 59 3.96 -17.73 9.96
C GLU A 59 4.48 -19.18 9.89
#